data_AF-A0A840P7M6-F1
#
_entry.id   AF-A0A840P7M6-F1
#
_cell.length_a   1.000
_cell.length_b   1.000
_cell.length_c   1.000
_cell.angle_alpha   90.00
_cell.angle_beta   90.00
_cell.angle_gamma   90.00
#
_symmetry.space_group_name_H-M   'P 1'
#
loop_
_entity.id
_entity.type
_entity.pdbx_description
1 polymer ?
#
loop_
_entity_poly.entity_id
_entity_poly.type
_entity_poly.pdbx_seq_one_letter_code
_entity_poly.pdbx_strand_id
1 'polypeptide(L)'
;MAADARRYEALGRVMAALAADAEVMESCRDLTWWPGGPEGGWHIEWRDGPYASELAEVVLAADGGRTRRARGVHGAEAAGEDRSGHGLAEIEVVGVRFTLRAVDPLGRERVLARRGLWRLSEALDTTRRTSARRPWEELLGG
;
A
#
# COMPACT_ATOMS: atom_id res chain seq x y z
N MET A 1 18.98 13.46 18.40
CA MET A 1 19.52 13.96 17.10
C MET A 1 19.85 12.85 16.10
N ALA A 2 20.91 12.04 16.26
CA ALA A 2 21.25 11.01 15.25
C ALA A 2 20.18 9.88 15.14
N ALA A 3 19.52 9.54 16.25
CA ALA A 3 18.43 8.57 16.26
C ALA A 3 17.17 9.11 15.54
N ASP A 4 16.84 10.38 15.73
CA ASP A 4 15.69 11.03 15.08
C ASP A 4 15.91 11.16 13.57
N ALA A 5 17.11 11.53 13.15
CA ALA A 5 17.47 11.61 11.73
C ALA A 5 17.29 10.25 11.04
N ARG A 6 17.76 9.15 11.67
CA ARG A 6 17.53 7.79 11.16
C ARG A 6 16.06 7.41 11.11
N ARG A 7 15.27 7.81 12.13
CA ARG A 7 13.82 7.55 12.19
C ARG A 7 13.07 8.20 11.03
N TYR A 8 13.39 9.46 10.70
CA TYR A 8 12.79 10.15 9.56
C TYR A 8 13.35 9.68 8.21
N GLU A 9 14.63 9.32 8.12
CA GLU A 9 15.20 8.69 6.91
C GLU A 9 14.46 7.40 6.59
N ALA A 10 14.27 6.53 7.59
CA ALA A 10 13.56 5.28 7.42
C ALA A 10 12.11 5.51 6.96
N LEU A 11 11.40 6.50 7.54
CA LEU A 11 10.05 6.86 7.10
C LEU A 11 10.06 7.34 5.64
N GLY A 12 11.00 8.21 5.28
CA GLY A 12 11.14 8.70 3.91
C GLY A 12 11.35 7.58 2.88
N ARG A 13 12.16 6.57 3.23
CA ARG A 13 12.36 5.37 2.39
C ARG A 13 11.08 4.57 2.20
N VAL A 14 10.33 4.34 3.27
CA VAL A 14 9.04 3.63 3.20
C VAL A 14 8.06 4.40 2.33
N MET A 15 7.89 5.70 2.57
CA MET A 15 6.97 6.52 1.79
C MET A 15 7.39 6.60 0.31
N ALA A 16 8.68 6.67 0.01
CA ALA A 16 9.18 6.63 -1.36
C ALA A 16 8.92 5.27 -2.03
N ALA A 17 9.12 4.17 -1.32
CA ALA A 17 8.81 2.82 -1.82
C ALA A 17 7.32 2.66 -2.14
N LEU A 18 6.45 3.14 -1.25
CA LEU A 18 5.01 3.12 -1.48
C LEU A 18 4.62 4.02 -2.65
N ALA A 19 5.16 5.23 -2.74
CA ALA A 19 4.90 6.17 -3.83
C ALA A 19 5.33 5.66 -5.22
N ALA A 20 6.31 4.75 -5.28
CA ALA A 20 6.73 4.12 -6.53
C ALA A 20 5.68 3.17 -7.11
N ASP A 21 4.78 2.64 -6.28
CA ASP A 21 3.67 1.77 -6.68
C ASP A 21 2.34 2.54 -6.61
N ALA A 22 2.10 3.34 -7.66
CA ALA A 22 0.92 4.21 -7.74
C ALA A 22 -0.41 3.43 -7.62
N GLU A 23 -0.45 2.19 -8.13
CA GLU A 23 -1.66 1.37 -8.06
C GLU A 23 -1.99 0.95 -6.62
N VAL A 24 -0.97 0.61 -5.83
CA VAL A 24 -1.10 0.34 -4.40
C VAL A 24 -1.52 1.60 -3.65
N MET A 25 -0.83 2.71 -3.87
CA MET A 25 -1.08 3.96 -3.14
C MET A 25 -2.50 4.49 -3.34
N GLU A 26 -3.00 4.50 -4.57
CA GLU A 26 -4.33 5.00 -4.85
C GLU A 26 -5.46 4.04 -4.39
N SER A 27 -5.11 2.85 -3.88
CA SER A 27 -6.06 1.90 -3.31
C SER A 27 -6.14 1.94 -1.78
N CYS A 28 -5.09 2.42 -1.13
CA CYS A 28 -5.02 2.62 0.30
C CYS A 28 -5.82 3.87 0.68
N ARG A 29 -7.07 3.71 1.12
CA ARG A 29 -7.87 4.84 1.62
C ARG A 29 -7.41 5.24 3.01
N ASP A 30 -7.54 6.53 3.30
CA ASP A 30 -7.23 7.10 4.62
C ASP A 30 -5.83 6.73 5.14
N LEU A 31 -4.85 6.59 4.24
CA LEU A 31 -3.48 6.25 4.60
C LEU A 31 -2.90 7.31 5.55
N THR A 32 -2.47 6.86 6.73
CA THR A 32 -1.95 7.70 7.80
C THR A 32 -0.75 7.05 8.46
N TRP A 33 0.12 7.86 9.06
CA TRP A 33 1.29 7.40 9.78
C TRP A 33 1.53 8.23 11.03
N TRP A 34 2.03 7.59 12.08
CA TRP A 34 2.37 8.26 13.33
C TRP A 34 3.55 7.60 14.03
N PRO A 35 4.30 8.34 14.86
CA PRO A 35 5.38 7.77 15.65
C PRO A 35 4.86 6.66 16.56
N GLY A 36 5.54 5.51 16.57
CA GLY A 36 5.38 4.50 17.61
C GLY A 36 5.73 5.01 19.01
N GLY A 37 5.30 4.25 20.02
CA GLY A 37 5.43 4.57 21.45
C GLY A 37 6.88 4.67 21.97
N PRO A 38 7.12 4.43 23.27
CA PRO A 38 8.44 4.64 23.89
C PRO A 38 9.58 3.85 23.24
N GLU A 39 9.27 2.71 22.63
CA GLU A 39 10.23 1.83 21.95
C GLU A 39 10.65 2.35 20.55
N GLY A 40 10.07 3.46 20.10
CA GLY A 40 10.36 4.08 18.81
C GLY A 40 9.56 3.46 17.65
N GLY A 41 10.03 3.69 16.42
CA GLY A 41 9.41 3.15 15.21
C GLY A 41 8.25 3.96 14.63
N TRP A 42 7.51 3.38 13.71
CA TRP A 42 6.38 4.04 13.04
C TRP A 42 5.21 3.08 12.92
N HIS A 43 4.01 3.64 13.02
CA HIS A 43 2.80 2.98 12.58
C HIS A 43 2.38 3.55 11.24
N ILE A 44 1.98 2.68 10.33
CA ILE A 44 1.34 3.05 9.06
C ILE A 44 0.04 2.28 9.00
N GLU A 45 -1.07 2.99 8.84
CA GLU A 45 -2.39 2.40 8.74
C GLU A 45 -3.11 2.91 7.50
N TRP A 46 -3.90 2.03 6.88
CA TRP A 46 -4.79 2.37 5.78
C TRP A 46 -6.07 1.53 5.87
N ARG A 47 -7.10 1.97 5.15
CA ARG A 47 -8.36 1.27 4.95
C ARG A 47 -8.48 0.75 3.52
N ASP A 48 -9.17 -0.37 3.35
CA ASP A 48 -9.29 -1.09 2.07
C ASP A 48 -7.89 -1.46 1.54
N GLY A 49 -7.75 -1.67 0.23
CA GLY A 49 -6.46 -1.85 -0.39
C GLY A 49 -5.85 -3.24 -0.17
N PRO A 50 -4.52 -3.36 -0.34
CA PRO A 50 -3.80 -4.62 -0.19
C PRO A 50 -3.66 -5.04 1.27
N TYR A 51 -3.32 -6.31 1.47
CA TYR A 51 -2.94 -6.86 2.77
C TYR A 51 -1.68 -6.21 3.30
N ALA A 52 -1.52 -6.18 4.62
CA ALA A 52 -0.34 -5.61 5.25
C ALA A 52 0.95 -6.33 4.84
N SER A 53 0.89 -7.64 4.61
CA SER A 53 1.99 -8.45 4.09
C SER A 53 2.36 -8.08 2.65
N GLU A 54 1.39 -7.78 1.79
CA GLU A 54 1.65 -7.36 0.42
C GLU A 54 2.34 -6.00 0.39
N LEU A 55 1.91 -5.06 1.23
CA LEU A 55 2.57 -3.76 1.37
C LEU A 55 4.00 -3.90 1.92
N ALA A 56 4.22 -4.82 2.87
CA ALA A 56 5.54 -5.14 3.37
C ALA A 56 6.49 -5.64 2.26
N GLU A 57 6.00 -6.51 1.37
CA GLU A 57 6.78 -7.01 0.23
C GLU A 57 7.14 -5.90 -0.77
N VAL A 58 6.24 -4.94 -1.02
CA VAL A 58 6.54 -3.76 -1.86
C VAL A 58 7.72 -2.98 -1.29
N VAL A 59 7.71 -2.71 0.02
CA VAL A 59 8.80 -1.98 0.68
C VAL A 59 10.10 -2.79 0.66
N LEU A 60 10.03 -4.10 0.94
CA LEU A 60 11.18 -5.01 0.90
C LEU A 60 11.83 -5.06 -0.48
N ALA A 61 11.03 -5.09 -1.55
CA ALA A 61 11.50 -5.11 -2.93
C ALA A 61 12.15 -3.77 -3.33
N ALA A 62 11.59 -2.64 -2.89
CA ALA A 62 12.07 -1.31 -3.25
C ALA A 62 13.40 -0.91 -2.56
N ASP A 63 13.63 -1.35 -1.32
CA ASP A 63 14.80 -0.93 -0.52
C ASP A 63 16.06 -1.81 -0.73
N GLY A 64 16.06 -2.68 -1.74
CA GLY A 64 17.27 -3.38 -2.23
C GLY A 64 17.99 -4.24 -1.19
N GLY A 65 17.26 -4.86 -0.25
CA GLY A 65 17.80 -5.75 0.78
C GLY A 65 18.26 -5.08 2.08
N ARG A 66 18.04 -3.77 2.25
CA ARG A 66 18.30 -3.03 3.50
C ARG A 66 17.11 -3.03 4.46
N THR A 67 15.94 -3.43 3.97
CA THR A 67 14.75 -3.72 4.77
C THR A 67 14.71 -5.22 5.09
N ARG A 68 14.31 -5.56 6.31
CA ARG A 68 14.14 -6.95 6.76
C ARG A 68 12.74 -7.13 7.33
N ARG A 69 12.16 -8.33 7.18
CA ARG A 69 11.00 -8.71 7.98
C ARG A 69 11.43 -8.72 9.45
N ALA A 70 10.66 -8.08 10.33
CA ALA A 70 10.92 -8.16 11.76
C ALA A 70 10.74 -9.63 12.21
N ARG A 71 11.73 -10.19 12.93
CA ARG A 71 11.68 -11.58 13.38
C ARG A 71 10.78 -11.66 14.62
N GLY A 72 9.64 -12.36 14.48
CA GLY A 72 8.52 -12.33 15.42
C GLY A 72 7.63 -11.14 15.06
N VAL A 73 6.34 -11.31 14.74
CA VAL A 73 5.28 -11.70 15.67
C VAL A 73 4.16 -12.45 14.92
N HIS A 74 3.79 -13.63 15.41
CA HIS A 74 2.44 -14.16 15.24
C HIS A 74 1.50 -13.33 16.14
N GLY A 75 0.53 -12.65 15.53
CA GLY A 75 -0.63 -12.02 16.16
C GLY A 75 -0.47 -11.59 17.62
N ALA A 76 0.00 -10.37 17.87
CA ALA A 76 -0.33 -9.72 19.12
C ALA A 76 -1.80 -9.31 19.04
N GLU A 77 -2.61 -10.00 19.84
CA GLU A 77 -4.06 -9.88 20.01
C GLU A 77 -4.48 -8.42 20.24
N ALA A 78 -4.78 -7.69 19.16
CA ALA A 78 -5.72 -6.58 19.23
C ALA A 78 -7.13 -7.21 19.18
N ALA A 79 -7.89 -7.04 20.25
CA ALA A 79 -9.22 -7.59 20.44
C ALA A 79 -10.11 -7.43 19.19
N GLY A 80 -10.53 -8.57 18.63
CA GLY A 80 -11.40 -8.67 17.46
C GLY A 80 -10.80 -9.63 16.43
N GLU A 81 -11.51 -10.72 16.16
CA GLU A 81 -11.08 -11.84 15.33
C GLU A 81 -10.59 -11.44 13.92
N ASP A 82 -9.29 -11.24 13.74
CA ASP A 82 -8.63 -11.46 12.44
C ASP A 82 -7.48 -12.45 12.61
N ARG A 83 -7.85 -13.73 12.67
CA ARG A 83 -6.92 -14.87 12.69
C ARG A 83 -6.17 -15.07 11.37
N SER A 84 -6.27 -14.16 10.40
CA SER A 84 -5.71 -14.39 9.06
C SER A 84 -4.38 -13.67 8.81
N GLY A 85 -3.89 -12.83 9.74
CA GLY A 85 -2.60 -12.13 9.57
C GLY A 85 -2.55 -11.20 8.35
N HIS A 86 -3.71 -10.88 7.79
CA HIS A 86 -3.89 -10.08 6.59
C HIS A 86 -3.91 -8.58 6.91
N GLY A 87 -4.37 -8.21 8.11
CA GLY A 87 -4.46 -6.83 8.58
C GLY A 87 -3.22 -6.28 9.29
N LEU A 88 -2.19 -7.08 9.58
CA LEU A 88 -1.02 -6.62 10.34
C LEU A 88 0.29 -7.23 9.80
N ALA A 89 1.30 -6.39 9.60
CA ALA A 89 2.65 -6.83 9.25
C ALA A 89 3.70 -5.93 9.91
N GLU A 90 4.91 -6.46 10.09
CA GLU A 90 6.01 -5.70 10.68
C GLU A 90 7.30 -5.86 9.87
N ILE A 91 7.94 -4.72 9.62
CA ILE A 91 9.20 -4.63 8.89
C ILE A 91 10.18 -3.75 9.66
N GLU A 92 11.47 -3.95 9.39
CA GLU A 92 12.54 -3.11 9.90
C GLU A 92 13.29 -2.49 8.71
N VAL A 93 13.35 -1.17 8.69
CA VAL A 93 13.99 -0.38 7.62
C VAL A 93 15.12 0.42 8.26
N VAL A 94 16.36 0.11 7.90
CA VAL A 94 17.57 0.78 8.45
C VAL A 94 17.58 0.76 9.99
N GLY A 95 17.17 -0.36 10.60
CA GLY A 95 17.13 -0.53 12.05
C GLY A 95 15.94 0.14 12.76
N VAL A 96 14.95 0.65 12.01
CA VAL A 96 13.74 1.27 12.55
C VAL A 96 12.54 0.37 12.25
N ARG A 97 11.78 0.01 13.29
CA ARG A 97 10.57 -0.84 13.17
C ARG A 97 9.40 -0.06 12.59
N PHE A 98 8.65 -0.71 11.71
CA PHE A 98 7.38 -0.26 11.16
C PHE A 98 6.33 -1.31 11.44
N THR A 99 5.20 -0.88 11.99
CA THR A 99 3.99 -1.67 12.11
C THR A 99 3.01 -1.21 11.04
N LEU A 100 2.70 -2.09 10.11
CA LEU A 100 1.80 -1.87 8.99
C LEU A 100 0.44 -2.47 9.33
N ARG A 101 -0.62 -1.67 9.27
CA ARG A 101 -1.99 -2.09 9.59
C ARG A 101 -2.95 -1.80 8.45
N ALA A 102 -3.59 -2.84 7.94
CA ALA A 102 -4.67 -2.72 6.97
C ALA A 102 -6.01 -2.94 7.68
N VAL A 103 -6.90 -1.97 7.58
CA VAL A 103 -8.28 -2.05 8.08
C VAL A 103 -9.19 -2.49 6.94
N ASP A 104 -9.87 -3.62 7.12
CA ASP A 104 -10.74 -4.26 6.11
C ASP A 104 -10.03 -4.51 4.75
N PRO A 105 -8.84 -5.16 4.73
CA PRO A 105 -8.09 -5.33 3.49
C PRO A 105 -8.81 -6.24 2.49
N LEU A 106 -8.72 -5.89 1.21
CA LEU A 106 -9.33 -6.65 0.11
C LEU A 106 -8.32 -7.55 -0.61
N GLY A 107 -7.03 -7.28 -0.45
CA GLY A 107 -5.94 -7.93 -1.18
C GLY A 107 -5.65 -7.25 -2.51
N ARG A 108 -4.37 -7.24 -2.91
CA ARG A 108 -3.89 -6.52 -4.09
C ARG A 108 -4.57 -6.97 -5.38
N GLU A 109 -4.75 -8.28 -5.55
CA GLU A 109 -5.41 -8.84 -6.74
C GLU A 109 -6.84 -8.31 -6.90
N ARG A 110 -7.62 -8.32 -5.81
CA ARG A 110 -9.02 -7.86 -5.81
C ARG A 110 -9.13 -6.36 -6.04
N VAL A 111 -8.21 -5.59 -5.49
CA VAL A 111 -8.09 -4.14 -5.74
C VAL A 111 -7.87 -3.85 -7.22
N LEU A 112 -6.92 -4.55 -7.85
CA LEU A 112 -6.60 -4.37 -9.26
C LEU A 112 -7.76 -4.81 -10.16
N ALA A 113 -8.43 -5.93 -9.84
CA ALA A 113 -9.61 -6.38 -10.56
C ALA A 113 -10.75 -5.34 -10.51
N ARG A 114 -11.02 -4.76 -9.34
CA ARG A 114 -12.05 -3.71 -9.17
C ARG A 114 -11.73 -2.47 -10.00
N ARG A 115 -10.46 -2.06 -10.05
CA ARG A 115 -10.01 -0.92 -10.88
C ARG A 115 -10.11 -1.20 -12.38
N GLY A 116 -9.79 -2.41 -12.82
CA GLY A 116 -9.99 -2.85 -14.20
C GLY A 116 -11.45 -2.64 -14.64
N LEU A 117 -12.40 -2.99 -13.78
CA LEU A 117 -13.84 -2.79 -14.03
C LEU A 117 -14.21 -1.30 -14.13
N TRP A 118 -13.65 -0.43 -13.28
CA TRP A 118 -13.88 1.02 -13.37
C TRP A 118 -13.28 1.63 -14.64
N ARG A 119 -12.03 1.29 -14.99
CA ARG A 119 -11.38 1.77 -16.23
C ARG A 119 -12.14 1.29 -17.47
N LEU A 120 -12.62 0.04 -17.47
CA LEU A 120 -13.47 -0.48 -18.54
C LEU A 120 -14.82 0.24 -18.59
N SER A 121 -15.45 0.49 -17.44
CA SER A 121 -16.70 1.26 -17.36
C SER A 121 -16.52 2.69 -17.90
N GLU A 122 -15.41 3.36 -17.59
CA GLU A 122 -15.11 4.69 -18.15
C GLU A 122 -14.84 4.64 -19.65
N ALA A 123 -14.13 3.61 -20.14
CA ALA A 123 -13.88 3.44 -21.57
C ALA A 123 -15.18 3.13 -22.36
N LEU A 124 -16.11 2.40 -21.74
CA LEU A 124 -17.40 2.03 -22.30
C LEU A 124 -18.47 3.13 -22.13
N ASP A 125 -18.21 4.16 -21.33
CA ASP A 125 -19.09 5.32 -21.22
C ASP A 125 -19.04 6.15 -22.53
N THR A 126 -19.94 5.79 -23.44
CA THR A 126 -20.15 6.50 -24.70
C THR A 126 -20.98 7.78 -24.54
N THR A 127 -21.54 8.03 -23.34
CA THR A 127 -22.40 9.18 -23.07
C THR A 127 -21.62 10.44 -22.68
N ARG A 128 -20.40 10.29 -22.14
CA ARG A 128 -19.39 11.36 -22.14
C ARG A 128 -18.93 11.61 -23.58
N ARG A 129 -19.56 12.58 -24.24
CA ARG A 129 -19.05 13.16 -25.50
C ARG A 129 -17.75 13.92 -25.23
N THR A 130 -16.63 13.20 -25.18
CA THR A 130 -15.33 13.78 -25.47
C THR A 130 -15.24 13.95 -26.99
N SER A 131 -15.07 15.19 -27.43
CA SER A 131 -14.92 15.61 -28.83
C SER A 131 -13.56 15.21 -29.45
N ALA A 132 -13.07 14.02 -29.11
CA ALA A 132 -11.90 13.40 -29.72
C ALA A 132 -12.35 12.15 -30.47
N ARG A 133 -11.93 12.04 -31.74
CA ARG A 133 -12.16 10.90 -32.63
C ARG A 133 -11.92 9.59 -31.87
N ARG A 134 -12.88 8.67 -31.93
CA ARG A 134 -12.83 7.50 -31.08
C ARG A 134 -11.84 6.48 -31.67
N PRO A 135 -11.04 5.79 -30.83
CA PRO A 135 -10.03 4.83 -31.31
C PRO A 135 -10.58 3.68 -32.17
N TRP A 136 -11.88 3.39 -32.08
CA TRP A 136 -12.52 2.36 -32.90
C TRP A 136 -12.93 2.84 -34.30
N GLU A 137 -12.96 4.16 -34.56
CA GLU A 137 -13.19 4.72 -35.90
C GLU A 137 -11.97 4.49 -36.81
N GLU A 138 -10.76 4.41 -36.24
CA GLU A 138 -9.53 4.05 -36.97
C GLU A 138 -9.47 2.56 -37.34
N LEU A 139 -10.12 1.69 -36.56
CA LEU A 139 -10.17 0.25 -36.82
C LEU A 139 -11.21 -0.15 -37.88
N LEU A 140 -12.20 0.69 -38.14
CA LEU A 140 -13.30 0.42 -39.09
C LEU A 140 -13.25 1.27 -40.37
N GLY A 141 -12.26 2.16 -40.50
CA GLY A 141 -11.96 2.89 -41.74
C GLY A 141 -12.98 3.97 -42.12
N GLY A 142 -13.09 5.04 -41.32
CA GLY A 142 -13.86 6.26 -41.63
C GLY A 142 -13.30 7.56 -41.08
#